data_AF-A0A3D4UR66-F1
#
_entry.id   AF-A0A3D4UR66-F1
#
_cell.length_a   1.000
_cell.length_b   1.000
_cell.length_c   1.000
_cell.angle_alpha   90.00
_cell.angle_beta   90.00
_cell.angle_gamma   90.00
#
_symmetry.space_group_name_H-M   'P 1'
#
loop_
_entity.id
_entity.type
_entity.pdbx_description
1 polymer ?
#
loop_
_entity_poly.entity_id
_entity_poly.type
_entity_poly.pdbx_seq_one_letter_code
_entity_poly.pdbx_strand_id
1 'polypeptide(L)'
;MAIGAPLSTSGDGTELGTVHIRYGVKGETNSFAGYELSKTSTEIHSNLGANVHDSNERFGTSVAMHKGVVVAGAPGFSAQSGVAYVYAADGTGPHTAATSFVEVQMLTGVTSSDSNPAFGHSVDIFNNTIAVGAPSGAAGGTNRGEVYIYTTG
;
A
#
# COMPACT_ATOMS: atom_id res chain seq x y z
N MET A 1 6.23 -6.23 -9.38
CA MET A 1 5.22 -6.89 -8.52
C MET A 1 5.37 -6.35 -7.12
N ALA A 2 4.28 -5.97 -6.46
CA ALA A 2 4.28 -5.55 -5.06
C ALA A 2 3.41 -6.53 -4.25
N ILE A 3 3.86 -6.92 -3.06
CA ILE A 3 3.20 -7.92 -2.20
C ILE A 3 3.20 -7.41 -0.77
N GLY A 4 2.02 -7.34 -0.16
CA GLY A 4 1.87 -6.98 1.25
C GLY A 4 2.05 -8.16 2.20
N ALA A 5 2.56 -7.88 3.40
CA ALA A 5 2.70 -8.80 4.51
C ALA A 5 2.23 -8.07 5.78
N PRO A 6 0.91 -7.93 6.00
CA PRO A 6 0.35 -7.04 7.02
C PRO A 6 0.61 -7.42 8.48
N LEU A 7 1.05 -8.66 8.72
CA LEU A 7 1.33 -9.18 10.06
C LEU A 7 2.83 -9.42 10.30
N SER A 8 3.71 -8.78 9.51
CA SER A 8 5.14 -8.89 9.75
C SER A 8 5.51 -8.12 11.03
N THR A 9 6.29 -8.79 11.88
CA THR A 9 6.78 -8.23 13.14
C THR A 9 8.20 -7.70 12.97
N SER A 10 8.50 -6.52 13.52
CA SER A 10 9.88 -6.08 13.72
C SER A 10 10.62 -6.98 14.71
N GLY A 11 11.94 -6.85 14.78
CA GLY A 11 12.78 -7.64 15.68
C GLY A 11 12.46 -7.47 17.18
N ASP A 12 11.67 -6.46 17.55
CA ASP A 12 11.17 -6.22 18.91
C ASP A 12 9.74 -6.76 19.15
N GLY A 13 9.13 -7.42 18.16
CA GLY A 13 7.79 -8.03 18.26
C GLY A 13 6.63 -7.10 17.92
N THR A 14 6.90 -5.85 17.52
CA THR A 14 5.85 -4.91 17.07
C THR A 14 5.32 -5.34 15.70
N GLU A 15 4.00 -5.47 15.54
CA GLU A 15 3.38 -5.74 14.24
C GLU A 15 3.32 -4.43 13.45
N LEU A 16 4.14 -4.34 12.39
CA LEU A 16 4.26 -3.14 11.57
C LEU A 16 3.66 -3.35 10.18
N GLY A 17 3.64 -4.58 9.68
CA GLY A 17 3.31 -4.86 8.29
C GLY A 17 4.43 -4.44 7.33
N THR A 18 4.47 -5.01 6.12
CA THR A 18 5.54 -4.71 5.14
C THR A 18 5.01 -4.82 3.71
N VAL A 19 5.57 -4.04 2.78
CA VAL A 19 5.32 -4.20 1.33
C VAL A 19 6.63 -4.55 0.62
N HIS A 20 6.67 -5.74 0.04
CA HIS A 20 7.81 -6.22 -0.75
C HIS A 20 7.62 -5.87 -2.21
N ILE A 21 8.60 -5.22 -2.83
CA ILE A 21 8.58 -4.94 -4.27
C ILE A 21 9.67 -5.71 -4.97
N ARG A 22 9.24 -6.45 -6.00
CA ARG A 22 10.11 -7.29 -6.82
C ARG A 22 10.01 -6.87 -8.28
N TYR A 23 11.17 -6.68 -8.89
CA TYR A 23 11.30 -6.41 -10.32
C TYR A 23 11.91 -7.63 -11.02
N GLY A 24 11.36 -7.98 -12.18
CA GLY A 24 12.02 -8.90 -13.10
C GLY A 24 12.64 -8.08 -14.24
N VAL A 25 13.89 -8.36 -14.58
CA VAL A 25 14.49 -7.84 -15.81
C VAL A 25 14.12 -8.81 -16.93
N LYS A 26 13.56 -8.32 -18.03
CA LYS A 26 13.25 -9.16 -19.19
C LYS A 26 14.57 -9.67 -19.78
N GLY A 27 14.93 -10.95 -19.57
CA GLY A 27 16.11 -11.53 -20.20
C GLY A 27 16.79 -12.74 -19.56
N GLU A 28 16.37 -13.24 -18.39
CA GLU A 28 16.98 -14.45 -17.83
C GLU A 28 15.98 -15.63 -17.73
N THR A 29 16.52 -16.85 -17.63
CA THR A 29 15.98 -18.24 -17.61
C THR A 29 14.75 -18.61 -16.76
N ASN A 30 14.89 -19.08 -15.53
CA ASN A 30 14.02 -20.01 -14.78
C ASN A 30 12.58 -20.36 -15.22
N SER A 31 12.47 -21.66 -15.48
CA SER A 31 11.29 -22.44 -15.84
C SER A 31 10.29 -22.56 -14.67
N PHE A 32 9.41 -21.56 -14.55
CA PHE A 32 7.97 -21.79 -14.39
C PHE A 32 7.29 -20.75 -15.28
N ALA A 33 6.91 -21.15 -16.49
CA ALA A 33 6.34 -20.27 -17.52
C ALA A 33 7.20 -19.04 -17.94
N GLY A 34 8.53 -19.15 -17.95
CA GLY A 34 9.41 -18.24 -18.72
C GLY A 34 9.67 -16.85 -18.12
N TYR A 35 9.61 -16.70 -16.79
CA TYR A 35 9.98 -15.47 -16.09
C TYR A 35 11.07 -15.74 -15.04
N GLU A 36 12.30 -15.28 -15.27
CA GLU A 36 13.22 -15.04 -14.14
C GLU A 36 12.78 -13.82 -13.36
N LEU A 37 12.55 -14.03 -12.07
CA LEU A 37 12.62 -12.96 -11.10
C LEU A 37 14.09 -12.82 -10.71
N SER A 38 14.81 -11.88 -11.34
CA SER A 38 16.09 -11.41 -10.80
C SER A 38 15.85 -11.00 -9.34
N LYS A 39 16.57 -11.62 -8.39
CA LYS A 39 16.48 -11.33 -6.95
C LYS A 39 17.14 -9.98 -6.61
N THR A 40 16.74 -8.91 -7.26
CA THR A 40 16.87 -7.57 -6.69
C THR A 40 15.56 -7.28 -5.97
N SER A 41 15.56 -7.57 -4.67
CA SER A 41 14.46 -7.20 -3.76
C SER A 41 14.77 -5.81 -3.22
N THR A 42 13.87 -4.87 -3.45
CA THR A 42 13.81 -3.67 -2.62
C THR A 42 12.60 -3.84 -1.71
N GLU A 43 12.84 -3.82 -0.41
CA GLU A 43 11.78 -3.77 0.58
C GLU A 43 11.32 -2.31 0.71
N ILE A 44 10.04 -2.05 0.50
CA ILE A 44 9.43 -0.83 1.00
C ILE A 44 8.97 -1.15 2.41
N HIS A 45 9.71 -0.60 3.37
CA HIS A 45 9.14 -0.32 4.66
C HIS A 45 8.28 0.93 4.51
N SER A 46 7.12 0.95 5.17
CA SER A 46 6.38 2.19 5.39
C SER A 46 7.36 3.27 5.85
N ASN A 47 7.49 4.35 5.08
CA ASN A 47 8.42 5.44 5.40
C ASN A 47 7.72 6.54 6.21
N LEU A 48 6.82 6.14 7.11
CA LEU A 48 6.61 6.94 8.29
C LEU A 48 7.92 6.80 9.06
N GLY A 49 8.54 7.92 9.42
CA GLY A 49 9.67 7.87 10.35
C GLY A 49 9.31 6.98 11.54
N ALA A 50 10.32 6.41 12.20
CA ALA A 50 10.25 5.43 13.29
C ALA A 50 9.33 5.76 14.51
N ASN A 51 8.48 6.79 14.43
CA ASN A 51 7.64 7.33 15.49
C ASN A 51 6.14 7.37 15.17
N VAL A 52 5.63 6.78 14.07
CA VAL A 52 4.18 6.79 13.76
C VAL A 52 3.66 5.44 13.28
N HIS A 53 4.18 4.34 13.80
CA HIS A 53 3.56 3.03 13.61
C HIS A 53 2.74 2.67 14.84
N ASP A 54 1.42 2.67 14.71
CA ASP A 54 0.59 1.94 15.64
C ASP A 54 0.86 0.44 15.42
N SER A 55 1.14 -0.28 16.49
CA SER A 55 1.50 -1.70 16.52
C SER A 55 0.42 -2.66 16.00
N ASN A 56 -0.63 -2.15 15.35
CA ASN A 56 -1.75 -2.87 14.77
C ASN A 56 -2.29 -2.18 13.49
N GLU A 57 -1.52 -1.30 12.84
CA GLU A 57 -2.03 -0.60 11.65
C GLU A 57 -2.26 -1.54 10.45
N ARG A 58 -1.61 -2.71 10.45
CA ARG A 58 -1.71 -3.77 9.43
C ARG A 58 -1.34 -3.24 8.04
N PHE A 59 -0.26 -2.47 7.97
CA PHE A 59 0.24 -1.90 6.73
C PHE A 59 0.52 -2.97 5.68
N GLY A 60 0.12 -2.71 4.43
CA GLY A 60 0.21 -3.70 3.36
C GLY A 60 -0.88 -4.76 3.42
N THR A 61 -2.01 -4.51 4.12
CA THR A 61 -3.18 -5.39 4.06
C THR A 61 -3.71 -5.49 2.62
N SER A 62 -3.67 -4.37 1.91
CA SER A 62 -3.97 -4.29 0.49
C SER A 62 -2.84 -3.55 -0.21
N VAL A 63 -2.48 -4.02 -1.41
CA VAL A 63 -1.38 -3.43 -2.20
C VAL A 63 -1.77 -3.42 -3.67
N ALA A 64 -1.65 -2.27 -4.31
CA ALA A 64 -1.80 -2.11 -5.75
C ALA A 64 -0.63 -1.30 -6.31
N MET A 65 -0.25 -1.56 -7.57
CA MET A 65 0.90 -0.92 -8.19
C MET A 65 0.64 -0.65 -9.67
N HIS A 66 0.93 0.57 -10.11
CA HIS A 66 0.89 0.93 -11.53
C HIS A 66 1.96 1.96 -11.86
N LYS A 67 2.76 1.71 -12.91
CA LYS A 67 3.77 2.64 -13.47
C LYS A 67 4.62 3.38 -12.42
N GLY A 68 5.19 2.64 -11.46
CA GLY A 68 6.07 3.22 -10.44
C GLY A 68 5.34 3.89 -9.28
N VAL A 69 4.01 3.83 -9.22
CA VAL A 69 3.22 4.20 -8.05
C VAL A 69 2.77 2.93 -7.34
N VAL A 70 2.86 2.91 -6.02
CA VAL A 70 2.41 1.83 -5.15
C VAL A 70 1.44 2.42 -4.14
N VAL A 71 0.29 1.78 -3.97
CA VAL A 71 -0.69 2.13 -2.94
C VAL A 71 -0.74 0.98 -1.96
N ALA A 72 -0.59 1.28 -0.67
CA ALA A 72 -0.59 0.29 0.40
C ALA A 72 -1.60 0.70 1.48
N GLY A 73 -2.57 -0.18 1.75
CA GLY A 73 -3.58 0.03 2.78
C GLY A 73 -3.11 -0.39 4.17
N ALA A 74 -3.48 0.39 5.18
CA ALA A 74 -3.29 0.13 6.60
C ALA A 74 -4.63 0.33 7.34
N PRO A 75 -5.59 -0.60 7.19
CA PRO A 75 -6.95 -0.45 7.71
C PRO A 75 -7.05 -0.48 9.24
N GLY A 76 -6.00 -0.92 9.93
CA GLY A 76 -5.94 -0.92 11.40
C GLY A 76 -5.44 0.38 12.01
N PHE A 77 -5.04 1.37 11.19
CA PHE A 77 -4.50 2.63 11.69
C PHE A 77 -5.54 3.39 12.50
N SER A 78 -5.33 3.45 13.81
CA SER A 78 -6.40 3.78 14.76
C SER A 78 -6.78 5.26 14.75
N ALA A 79 -5.81 6.15 14.52
CA ALA A 79 -6.00 7.59 14.59
C ALA A 79 -6.91 8.15 13.47
N GLN A 80 -7.12 7.42 12.37
CA GLN A 80 -7.92 7.86 11.22
C GLN A 80 -8.90 6.78 10.73
N SER A 81 -9.10 5.71 11.51
CA SER A 81 -9.95 4.58 11.12
C SER A 81 -9.52 3.92 9.80
N GLY A 82 -8.22 3.74 9.66
CA GLY A 82 -7.56 3.22 8.47
C GLY A 82 -7.04 4.31 7.54
N VAL A 83 -5.93 4.00 6.85
CA VAL A 83 -5.29 4.88 5.87
C VAL A 83 -4.85 4.10 4.64
N ALA A 84 -4.54 4.81 3.56
CA ALA A 84 -3.82 4.25 2.42
C ALA A 84 -2.62 5.15 2.09
N TYR A 85 -1.43 4.58 2.08
CA TYR A 85 -0.19 5.27 1.75
C TYR A 85 0.11 5.14 0.27
N VAL A 86 0.55 6.23 -0.36
CA VAL A 86 0.98 6.28 -1.75
C VAL A 86 2.47 6.50 -1.79
N TYR A 87 3.16 5.60 -2.48
CA TYR A 87 4.59 5.64 -2.72
C TYR A 87 4.86 5.84 -4.20
N ALA A 88 5.85 6.67 -4.53
CA ALA A 88 6.34 6.85 -5.88
C ALA A 88 7.81 6.41 -6.00
N ALA A 89 8.15 5.79 -7.11
CA ALA A 89 9.52 5.46 -7.47
C ALA A 89 10.42 6.71 -7.48
N ASP A 90 11.61 6.60 -6.91
CA ASP A 90 12.61 7.66 -6.85
C ASP A 90 13.31 7.90 -8.20
N GLY A 91 12.58 8.38 -9.19
CA GLY A 91 13.16 8.99 -10.37
C GLY A 91 14.11 8.08 -11.16
N THR A 92 13.60 6.98 -11.70
CA THR A 92 14.13 6.44 -12.95
C THR A 92 12.93 6.10 -13.86
N GLY A 93 13.05 6.36 -15.16
CA GLY A 93 11.93 6.33 -16.11
C GLY A 93 11.17 4.99 -16.17
N PRO A 94 10.10 4.89 -16.99
CA PRO A 94 9.11 3.80 -16.97
C PRO A 94 9.63 2.37 -17.22
N HIS A 95 10.95 2.18 -17.38
CA HIS A 95 11.60 0.91 -17.69
C HIS A 95 12.94 0.67 -16.97
N THR A 96 13.32 1.50 -15.99
CA THR A 96 14.46 1.21 -15.11
C THR A 96 13.92 0.73 -13.77
N ALA A 97 14.51 -0.33 -13.21
CA ALA A 97 14.12 -0.83 -11.90
C ALA A 97 14.36 0.30 -10.89
N ALA A 98 13.28 0.92 -10.39
CA ALA A 98 13.42 1.94 -9.37
C ALA A 98 14.04 1.29 -8.14
N THR A 99 15.17 1.85 -7.70
CA THR A 99 15.95 1.30 -6.60
C THR A 99 15.34 1.65 -5.25
N SER A 100 14.52 2.71 -5.18
CA SER A 100 13.75 3.02 -3.98
C SER A 100 12.37 3.61 -4.30
N PHE A 101 11.57 3.73 -3.24
CA PHE A 101 10.27 4.36 -3.28
C PHE A 101 10.15 5.31 -2.10
N VAL A 102 9.56 6.46 -2.34
CA VAL A 102 9.31 7.48 -1.34
C VAL A 102 7.82 7.61 -1.11
N GLU A 103 7.41 7.74 0.15
CA GLU A 103 6.04 8.10 0.47
C GLU A 103 5.78 9.51 -0.05
N VAL A 104 4.73 9.67 -0.85
CA VAL A 104 4.35 10.98 -1.42
C VAL A 104 3.04 11.49 -0.86
N GLN A 105 2.19 10.60 -0.33
CA GLN A 105 0.89 10.98 0.22
C GLN A 105 0.36 9.93 1.20
N MET A 106 -0.28 10.39 2.26
CA MET A 106 -1.19 9.58 3.08
C MET A 106 -2.64 9.97 2.75
N LEU A 107 -3.45 9.01 2.35
CA LEU A 107 -4.88 9.16 2.05
C LEU A 107 -5.70 8.76 3.28
N THR A 108 -6.71 9.57 3.59
CA THR A 108 -7.64 9.35 4.70
C THR A 108 -9.08 9.39 4.18
N GLY A 109 -9.93 8.50 4.73
CA GLY A 109 -11.38 8.55 4.50
C GLY A 109 -11.99 9.67 5.33
N VAL A 110 -12.54 10.69 4.67
CA VAL A 110 -13.26 11.78 5.35
C VAL A 110 -14.72 11.41 5.48
N THR A 111 -15.13 10.86 6.62
CA THR A 111 -16.43 11.18 7.21
C THR A 111 -16.40 11.09 8.73
N SER A 112 -16.90 12.15 9.34
CA SER A 112 -17.13 12.32 10.76
C SER A 112 -18.24 11.39 11.25
N SER A 113 -17.92 10.46 12.16
CA SER A 113 -18.75 9.94 13.28
C SER A 113 -18.74 8.43 13.48
N ASP A 114 -18.31 7.63 12.50
CA ASP A 114 -18.24 6.17 12.68
C ASP A 114 -16.86 5.72 13.14
N SER A 115 -16.85 5.03 14.27
CA SER A 115 -15.71 4.28 14.74
C SER A 115 -15.40 3.17 13.74
N ASN A 116 -14.30 3.32 13.00
CA ASN A 116 -13.62 2.28 12.25
C ASN A 116 -14.17 1.89 10.84
N PRO A 117 -14.29 2.82 9.85
CA PRO A 117 -14.52 2.51 8.43
C PRO A 117 -13.57 1.49 7.77
N ALA A 118 -12.47 1.09 8.42
CA ALA A 118 -11.43 0.23 7.85
C ALA A 118 -10.95 0.76 6.48
N PHE A 119 -10.76 2.08 6.35
CA PHE A 119 -10.29 2.69 5.12
C PHE A 119 -8.92 2.10 4.73
N GLY A 120 -8.71 1.82 3.45
CA GLY A 120 -7.51 1.09 3.00
C GLY A 120 -7.65 -0.43 3.10
N HIS A 121 -8.83 -0.97 3.42
CA HIS A 121 -9.05 -2.41 3.42
C HIS A 121 -8.85 -3.03 2.02
N SER A 122 -9.24 -2.30 0.97
CA SER A 122 -8.94 -2.63 -0.42
C SER A 122 -8.44 -1.38 -1.14
N VAL A 123 -7.48 -1.57 -2.05
CA VAL A 123 -6.94 -0.50 -2.89
C VAL A 123 -6.78 -1.00 -4.32
N ASP A 124 -6.98 -0.09 -5.27
CA ASP A 124 -6.59 -0.31 -6.67
C ASP A 124 -6.03 0.99 -7.26
N ILE A 125 -5.18 0.86 -8.27
CA ILE A 125 -4.63 1.99 -9.01
C ILE A 125 -4.53 1.68 -10.49
N PHE A 126 -5.05 2.60 -11.30
CA PHE A 126 -4.86 2.57 -12.74
C PHE A 126 -4.60 3.98 -13.27
N ASN A 127 -3.48 4.14 -13.98
CA ASN A 127 -2.95 5.42 -14.40
C ASN A 127 -2.84 6.39 -13.21
N ASN A 128 -3.65 7.44 -13.23
CA ASN A 128 -3.65 8.49 -12.22
C ASN A 128 -4.83 8.36 -11.25
N THR A 129 -5.63 7.29 -11.35
CA THR A 129 -6.82 7.08 -10.49
C THR A 129 -6.52 6.03 -9.44
N ILE A 130 -6.75 6.39 -8.18
CA ILE A 130 -6.64 5.50 -7.02
C ILE A 130 -8.04 5.30 -6.45
N ALA A 131 -8.43 4.05 -6.24
CA ALA A 131 -9.65 3.68 -5.53
C ALA A 131 -9.28 3.09 -4.16
N VAL A 132 -9.96 3.53 -3.12
CA VAL A 132 -9.75 3.04 -1.75
C VAL A 132 -11.09 2.64 -1.13
N GLY A 133 -11.19 1.38 -0.71
CA GLY A 133 -12.37 0.84 -0.04
C GLY A 133 -12.34 1.04 1.47
N ALA A 134 -13.51 1.32 2.03
CA ALA A 134 -13.79 1.42 3.46
C ALA A 134 -15.07 0.61 3.75
N PRO A 135 -14.99 -0.72 3.94
CA PRO A 135 -16.16 -1.61 3.99
C PRO A 135 -17.10 -1.33 5.16
N SER A 136 -16.61 -0.68 6.22
CA SER A 136 -17.42 -0.28 7.37
C SER A 136 -17.91 1.18 7.28
N GLY A 137 -17.79 1.80 6.10
CA GLY A 137 -18.26 3.17 5.86
C GLY A 137 -19.76 3.37 6.10
N ALA A 138 -20.14 4.59 6.48
CA ALA A 138 -21.45 4.94 7.03
C ALA A 138 -22.43 5.54 6.00
N ALA A 139 -22.03 5.66 4.72
CA ALA A 139 -22.85 6.27 3.68
C ALA A 139 -24.26 5.67 3.62
N GLY A 140 -25.26 6.43 4.10
CA GLY A 140 -26.66 5.99 4.13
C GLY A 140 -27.00 4.96 5.20
N GLY A 141 -26.15 4.78 6.23
CA GLY A 141 -26.38 3.91 7.39
C GLY A 141 -25.12 3.15 7.83
N THR A 142 -25.17 2.48 8.98
CA THR A 142 -24.04 1.73 9.56
C THR A 142 -23.58 0.57 8.66
N ASN A 143 -22.27 0.42 8.48
CA ASN A 143 -21.62 -0.69 7.76
C ASN A 143 -22.14 -0.89 6.32
N ARG A 144 -22.31 0.20 5.57
CA ARG A 144 -22.76 0.16 4.17
C ARG A 144 -21.62 0.11 3.16
N GLY A 145 -20.42 0.45 3.60
CA GLY A 145 -19.23 0.46 2.77
C GLY A 145 -19.16 1.72 1.90
N GLU A 146 -17.95 2.23 1.74
CA GLU A 146 -17.65 3.40 0.92
C GLU A 146 -16.46 3.11 0.02
N VAL A 147 -16.42 3.78 -1.13
CA VAL A 147 -15.25 3.79 -2.03
C VAL A 147 -14.89 5.25 -2.29
N TYR A 148 -13.63 5.57 -2.02
CA TYR A 148 -13.06 6.90 -2.22
C TYR A 148 -12.20 6.86 -3.48
N ILE A 149 -12.39 7.83 -4.37
CA ILE A 149 -11.65 7.95 -5.62
C ILE A 149 -10.77 9.20 -5.57
N TYR A 150 -9.48 9.02 -5.80
CA TYR A 150 -8.48 10.09 -5.85
C TYR A 150 -7.83 10.12 -7.23
N THR A 151 -7.50 11.32 -7.71
CA THR A 151 -6.73 11.51 -8.94
C THR A 151 -5.42 12.21 -8.66
N THR A 152 -4.30 11.65 -9.12
CA THR A 152 -2.99 12.31 -9.09
C THR A 152 -2.92 13.30 -10.25
N GLY A 153 -3.10 14.60 -9.93
CA GLY A 153 -3.01 15.71 -10.89
C GLY A 153 -1.59 16.02 -11.34
#